data_AF-A0A516AGU6-F1
#
_entry.id   AF-A0A516AGU6-F1
#
_cell.length_a   1.000
_cell.length_b   1.000
_cell.length_c   1.000
_cell.angle_alpha   90.00
_cell.angle_beta   90.00
_cell.angle_gamma   90.00
#
_symmetry.space_group_name_H-M   'P 1'
#
loop_
_entity.id
_entity.type
_entity.pdbx_description
1 polymer ?
#
loop_
_entity_poly.entity_id
_entity_poly.type
_entity_poly.pdbx_seq_one_letter_code
_entity_poly.pdbx_strand_id
1 'polypeptide(L)'
;MAAAGKGAGASAASPTKTKRASAASPSPKSKAKGKARAAVSVKKKTTTIKQTTTSEVVSKGVSKFFASGKGLSLKSSIPDAWKADWPIIKKLRETRDAPVDTVGCERLADPKAPKADWEWQCLVSAMLSSQTKDQANAEAMATLHNHGNTAANIARTPVDKLAKLISKVGFHNTKARYLKDAAKLCLEKHHGRVPDTLEGLLELPGVGPKMAHLVMHAAFDKQAGLCVDTHVHRIANALRWVKTPSAEATRVALEAWLPKREWPHINIVLVGLGQQQQQSPAILISRSLRLRNRAAALQLLARIGLKLSAGRYPDLDDAAKRDANIQKLLK
;
A
#
# COMPACT_ATOMS: atom_id res chain seq x y z
N MET A 1 41.38 -34.74 58.08
CA MET A 1 42.04 -33.43 58.18
C MET A 1 40.98 -32.38 58.49
N ALA A 2 41.21 -31.69 59.61
CA ALA A 2 40.53 -30.51 60.17
C ALA A 2 40.18 -29.43 59.12
N ALA A 3 39.28 -28.45 59.29
CA ALA A 3 38.36 -28.03 60.36
C ALA A 3 37.45 -26.94 59.71
N ALA A 4 36.15 -26.86 60.04
CA ALA A 4 35.50 -25.87 60.95
C ALA A 4 35.67 -24.39 60.53
N GLY A 5 34.68 -23.49 60.64
CA GLY A 5 33.37 -23.50 61.29
C GLY A 5 32.56 -22.27 60.82
N LYS A 6 31.22 -22.30 60.91
CA LYS A 6 30.37 -21.68 61.98
C LYS A 6 30.37 -20.14 61.93
N GLY A 7 29.26 -19.42 62.07
CA GLY A 7 27.86 -19.70 62.44
C GLY A 7 27.02 -18.42 62.19
N ALA A 8 25.70 -18.52 62.00
CA ALA A 8 24.66 -18.21 63.00
C ALA A 8 24.66 -16.74 63.48
N GLY A 9 23.55 -15.99 63.50
CA GLY A 9 22.23 -16.43 63.91
C GLY A 9 21.09 -15.45 63.61
N ALA A 10 19.91 -15.89 64.06
CA ALA A 10 18.57 -15.38 63.82
C ALA A 10 18.20 -14.15 64.66
N SER A 11 17.13 -13.46 64.29
CA SER A 11 16.03 -13.16 65.23
C SER A 11 14.75 -12.73 64.50
N ALA A 12 13.62 -13.15 65.06
CA ALA A 12 12.25 -12.95 64.61
C ALA A 12 11.60 -11.71 65.24
N ALA A 13 10.57 -11.15 64.60
CA ALA A 13 9.33 -10.67 65.24
C ALA A 13 8.34 -10.09 64.20
N SER A 14 7.13 -10.62 64.16
CA SER A 14 5.89 -9.99 63.65
C SER A 14 5.17 -9.27 64.83
N PRO A 15 3.90 -8.80 64.77
CA PRO A 15 3.05 -8.25 63.69
C PRO A 15 2.39 -6.91 64.11
N THR A 16 1.66 -6.21 63.22
CA THR A 16 0.43 -5.52 63.68
C THR A 16 -0.62 -5.28 62.59
N LYS A 17 -1.85 -5.64 62.98
CA LYS A 17 -3.20 -5.40 62.45
C LYS A 17 -3.40 -3.94 61.93
N THR A 18 -4.38 -3.55 61.11
CA THR A 18 -5.83 -3.75 61.31
C THR A 18 -6.68 -3.18 60.13
N LYS A 19 -7.79 -3.87 59.83
CA LYS A 19 -9.17 -3.41 59.47
C LYS A 19 -9.48 -2.53 58.23
N ARG A 20 -10.05 -3.20 57.22
CA ARG A 20 -11.43 -3.09 56.64
C ARG A 20 -12.38 -1.96 57.11
N ALA A 21 -13.04 -1.28 56.15
CA ALA A 21 -14.48 -0.87 56.08
C ALA A 21 -14.69 0.29 55.06
N SER A 22 -15.53 0.15 54.00
CA SER A 22 -16.90 0.74 53.82
C SER A 22 -16.99 2.26 54.05
N ALA A 23 -17.70 3.14 53.33
CA ALA A 23 -18.91 3.06 52.50
C ALA A 23 -19.12 4.41 51.74
N ALA A 24 -20.01 4.38 50.74
CA ALA A 24 -21.00 5.38 50.31
C ALA A 24 -20.74 6.91 50.27
N SER A 25 -21.22 7.47 49.15
CA SER A 25 -21.41 8.87 48.69
C SER A 25 -21.87 9.93 49.71
N PRO A 26 -21.78 11.23 49.37
CA PRO A 26 -22.97 11.89 48.79
C PRO A 26 -22.71 12.96 47.71
N SER A 27 -23.78 13.23 46.96
CA SER A 27 -23.94 14.34 46.00
C SER A 27 -23.90 15.72 46.68
N PRO A 28 -23.78 16.82 45.89
CA PRO A 28 -24.60 18.00 46.17
C PRO A 28 -25.32 18.57 44.95
N LYS A 29 -26.61 18.88 45.15
CA LYS A 29 -27.43 19.76 44.30
C LYS A 29 -27.38 21.20 44.83
N SER A 30 -27.53 22.13 43.88
CA SER A 30 -28.11 23.48 43.98
C SER A 30 -27.24 24.65 44.47
N LYS A 31 -27.08 25.66 43.60
CA LYS A 31 -27.75 26.97 43.73
C LYS A 31 -27.64 27.75 42.42
N ALA A 32 -28.79 28.27 41.98
CA ALA A 32 -28.94 29.15 40.83
C ALA A 32 -28.54 30.60 41.18
N LYS A 33 -28.01 31.34 40.20
CA LYS A 33 -28.21 32.79 40.03
C LYS A 33 -28.07 33.11 38.54
N GLY A 34 -29.14 33.63 37.96
CA GLY A 34 -29.22 33.95 36.54
C GLY A 34 -28.55 35.27 36.17
N LYS A 35 -28.28 35.41 34.86
CA LYS A 35 -28.38 36.67 34.11
C LYS A 35 -28.71 36.33 32.66
N ALA A 36 -29.69 37.07 32.14
CA ALA A 36 -30.37 36.87 30.87
C ALA A 36 -29.46 37.10 29.65
N ARG A 37 -29.76 36.40 28.54
CA ARG A 37 -29.62 36.97 27.19
C ARG A 37 -30.48 36.22 26.15
N ALA A 38 -31.35 37.00 25.52
CA ALA A 38 -31.95 36.92 24.18
C ALA A 38 -32.34 35.54 23.59
N ALA A 39 -33.65 35.41 23.35
CA ALA A 39 -34.24 34.37 22.51
C ALA A 39 -33.81 34.53 21.05
N VAL A 40 -33.23 33.47 20.47
CA VAL A 40 -33.13 33.28 19.02
C VAL A 40 -33.85 31.98 18.68
N SER A 41 -34.96 32.11 17.97
CA SER A 41 -35.75 31.00 17.45
C SER A 41 -34.98 30.35 16.29
N VAL A 42 -34.49 29.12 16.49
CA VAL A 42 -33.90 28.29 15.43
C VAL A 42 -34.85 27.13 15.15
N LYS A 43 -35.49 27.19 13.97
CA LYS A 43 -36.32 26.12 13.41
C LYS A 43 -35.49 24.82 13.31
N LYS A 44 -35.95 23.75 13.97
CA LYS A 44 -35.46 22.37 13.75
C LYS A 44 -35.75 21.95 12.31
N LYS A 45 -34.72 21.94 11.45
CA LYS A 45 -34.71 21.14 10.21
C LYS A 45 -34.19 19.75 10.56
N THR A 46 -35.12 18.81 10.73
CA THR A 46 -34.81 17.38 10.76
C THR A 46 -34.27 17.00 9.39
N THR A 47 -32.95 16.86 9.27
CA THR A 47 -32.31 16.36 8.04
C THR A 47 -32.07 14.87 8.24
N THR A 48 -32.93 14.05 7.67
CA THR A 48 -32.78 12.60 7.62
C THR A 48 -31.56 12.27 6.77
N ILE A 49 -30.43 11.97 7.40
CA ILE A 49 -29.26 11.41 6.72
C ILE A 49 -29.59 9.94 6.42
N LYS A 50 -29.90 9.61 5.16
CA LYS A 50 -29.99 8.22 4.70
C LYS A 50 -28.61 7.57 4.87
N GLN A 51 -28.45 6.72 5.90
CA GLN A 51 -27.30 5.83 6.02
C GLN A 51 -27.34 4.85 4.85
N THR A 52 -26.48 5.09 3.85
CA THR A 52 -26.24 4.13 2.77
C THR A 52 -25.41 3.00 3.38
N THR A 53 -25.89 1.77 3.33
CA THR A 53 -25.19 0.62 3.91
C THR A 53 -23.90 0.35 3.13
N THR A 54 -22.85 -0.15 3.81
CA THR A 54 -21.56 -0.47 3.19
C THR A 54 -21.72 -1.35 1.95
N SER A 55 -22.67 -2.29 1.98
CA SER A 55 -22.98 -3.19 0.87
C SER A 55 -23.49 -2.47 -0.39
N GLU A 56 -24.28 -1.40 -0.25
CA GLU A 56 -24.81 -0.65 -1.39
C GLU A 56 -23.73 0.22 -2.05
N VAL A 57 -22.80 0.78 -1.26
CA VAL A 57 -21.64 1.52 -1.78
C VAL A 57 -20.68 0.60 -2.53
N VAL A 58 -20.43 -0.60 -2.00
CA VAL A 58 -19.60 -1.63 -2.62
C VAL A 58 -20.17 -2.06 -3.97
N SER A 59 -21.47 -2.42 -4.03
CA SER A 59 -22.13 -2.88 -5.26
C SER A 59 -22.10 -1.84 -6.41
N LYS A 60 -22.29 -0.55 -6.09
CA LYS A 60 -22.17 0.55 -7.07
C LYS A 60 -20.72 0.71 -7.56
N GLY A 61 -19.74 0.52 -6.68
CA GLY A 61 -18.32 0.54 -7.02
C GLY A 61 -17.92 -0.58 -7.99
N VAL A 62 -18.36 -1.80 -7.72
CA VAL A 62 -18.14 -2.99 -8.57
C VAL A 62 -18.74 -2.77 -9.96
N SER A 63 -20.00 -2.33 -10.03
CA SER A 63 -20.68 -2.08 -11.32
C SER A 63 -19.97 -1.00 -12.15
N LYS A 64 -19.49 0.06 -11.50
CA LYS A 64 -18.73 1.14 -12.17
C LYS A 64 -17.37 0.65 -12.69
N PHE A 65 -16.71 -0.28 -11.99
CA PHE A 65 -15.45 -0.89 -12.45
C PHE A 65 -15.64 -1.61 -13.78
N PHE A 66 -16.62 -2.50 -13.90
CA PHE A 66 -16.90 -3.20 -15.16
C PHE A 66 -17.38 -2.29 -16.29
N ALA A 67 -17.98 -1.14 -15.96
CA ALA A 67 -18.41 -0.15 -16.95
C ALA A 67 -17.27 0.78 -17.44
N SER A 68 -16.15 0.88 -16.72
CA SER A 68 -15.10 1.90 -16.94
C SER A 68 -14.33 1.79 -18.26
N GLY A 69 -14.48 0.69 -19.00
CA GLY A 69 -13.92 0.49 -20.33
C GLY A 69 -14.77 1.04 -21.48
N LYS A 70 -16.04 1.42 -21.25
CA LYS A 70 -16.96 1.87 -22.31
C LYS A 70 -16.59 3.29 -22.78
N GLY A 71 -16.19 3.42 -24.05
CA GLY A 71 -15.93 4.72 -24.70
C GLY A 71 -14.46 5.12 -24.85
N LEU A 72 -13.50 4.27 -24.48
CA LEU A 72 -12.08 4.51 -24.74
C LEU A 72 -11.76 4.21 -26.22
N SER A 73 -11.11 5.16 -26.91
CA SER A 73 -10.52 4.93 -28.23
C SER A 73 -9.25 4.09 -28.08
N LEU A 74 -9.40 2.76 -28.07
CA LEU A 74 -8.29 1.82 -27.90
C LEU A 74 -7.51 1.67 -29.20
N LYS A 75 -6.23 1.98 -29.17
CA LYS A 75 -5.30 1.62 -30.25
C LYS A 75 -4.83 0.18 -30.01
N SER A 76 -4.99 -0.70 -31.00
CA SER A 76 -4.54 -2.10 -30.94
C SER A 76 -3.07 -2.28 -31.32
N SER A 77 -2.44 -1.27 -31.94
CA SER A 77 -1.04 -1.34 -32.36
C SER A 77 -0.08 -0.93 -31.24
N ILE A 78 1.02 -1.66 -31.10
CA ILE A 78 2.11 -1.34 -30.16
C ILE A 78 2.73 0.03 -30.51
N PRO A 79 2.72 1.02 -29.60
CA PRO A 79 3.30 2.34 -29.84
C PRO A 79 4.82 2.30 -30.08
N ASP A 80 5.33 3.09 -31.02
CA ASP A 80 6.78 3.16 -31.28
C ASP A 80 7.56 3.72 -30.09
N ALA A 81 6.96 4.63 -29.34
CA ALA A 81 7.52 5.10 -28.07
C ALA A 81 7.78 3.93 -27.10
N TRP A 82 6.85 2.98 -26.99
CA TRP A 82 7.07 1.80 -26.15
C TRP A 82 8.21 0.92 -26.67
N LYS A 83 8.30 0.69 -27.98
CA LYS A 83 9.39 -0.10 -28.59
C LYS A 83 10.76 0.51 -28.33
N ALA A 84 10.86 1.85 -28.36
CA ALA A 84 12.09 2.57 -28.06
C ALA A 84 12.42 2.59 -26.56
N ASP A 85 11.41 2.81 -25.70
CA ASP A 85 11.59 3.06 -24.29
C ASP A 85 11.77 1.78 -23.47
N TRP A 86 11.00 0.74 -23.77
CA TRP A 86 10.93 -0.45 -22.93
C TRP A 86 12.26 -1.19 -22.78
N PRO A 87 13.07 -1.40 -23.85
CA PRO A 87 14.40 -2.00 -23.71
C PRO A 87 15.33 -1.20 -22.79
N ILE A 88 15.29 0.14 -22.88
CA ILE A 88 16.08 1.03 -22.04
C ILE A 88 15.65 0.88 -20.58
N ILE A 89 14.34 0.95 -20.31
CA ILE A 89 13.79 0.80 -18.96
C ILE A 89 14.18 -0.54 -18.34
N LYS A 90 14.06 -1.63 -19.10
CA LYS A 90 14.49 -2.96 -18.64
C LYS A 90 15.96 -2.96 -18.27
N LYS A 91 16.82 -2.33 -19.08
CA LYS A 91 18.26 -2.27 -18.79
C LYS A 91 18.58 -1.40 -17.57
N LEU A 92 17.92 -0.26 -17.40
CA LEU A 92 18.06 0.59 -16.21
C LEU A 92 17.63 -0.12 -14.91
N ARG A 93 16.69 -1.06 -15.02
CA ARG A 93 16.07 -1.81 -13.92
C ARG A 93 16.53 -3.26 -13.80
N GLU A 94 17.57 -3.64 -14.54
CA GLU A 94 18.09 -5.01 -14.60
C GLU A 94 18.58 -5.53 -13.24
N THR A 95 19.13 -4.65 -12.39
CA THR A 95 19.67 -5.00 -11.07
C THR A 95 18.61 -5.23 -9.99
N ARG A 96 17.36 -4.81 -10.23
CA ARG A 96 16.22 -5.03 -9.32
C ARG A 96 16.51 -4.65 -7.86
N ASP A 97 16.99 -3.41 -7.67
CA ASP A 97 17.44 -2.86 -6.39
C ASP A 97 16.58 -1.67 -5.88
N ALA A 98 15.32 -1.57 -6.32
CA ALA A 98 14.37 -0.63 -5.75
C ALA A 98 13.66 -1.26 -4.54
N PRO A 99 13.06 -0.46 -3.63
CA PRO A 99 12.26 -0.97 -2.51
C PRO A 99 11.23 -2.04 -2.87
N VAL A 100 10.51 -1.87 -3.99
CA VAL A 100 9.52 -2.85 -4.46
C VAL A 100 10.14 -4.22 -4.79
N ASP A 101 11.44 -4.26 -5.09
CA ASP A 101 12.14 -5.50 -5.42
C ASP A 101 12.66 -6.25 -4.19
N THR A 102 12.62 -5.67 -3.00
CA THR A 102 13.07 -6.34 -1.76
C THR A 102 11.91 -6.59 -0.82
N VAL A 103 11.07 -5.57 -0.61
CA VAL A 103 9.96 -5.58 0.35
C VAL A 103 8.62 -5.25 -0.32
N GLY A 104 8.51 -5.51 -1.63
CA GLY A 104 7.26 -5.35 -2.37
C GLY A 104 6.13 -6.20 -1.80
N CYS A 105 4.90 -5.69 -1.87
CA CYS A 105 3.74 -6.29 -1.23
C CYS A 105 3.46 -7.75 -1.62
N GLU A 106 3.80 -8.16 -2.84
CA GLU A 106 3.62 -9.52 -3.36
C GLU A 106 4.48 -10.57 -2.62
N ARG A 107 5.44 -10.14 -1.79
CA ARG A 107 6.44 -11.02 -1.16
C ARG A 107 6.33 -11.08 0.37
N LEU A 108 5.31 -10.46 0.94
CA LEU A 108 5.21 -10.29 2.39
C LEU A 108 4.41 -11.39 3.10
N ALA A 109 3.80 -12.33 2.36
CA ALA A 109 3.14 -13.48 2.95
C ALA A 109 4.18 -14.54 3.40
N ASP A 110 3.87 -15.26 4.47
CA ASP A 110 4.73 -16.33 4.99
C ASP A 110 4.67 -17.56 4.06
N PRO A 111 5.77 -17.95 3.40
CA PRO A 111 5.77 -19.09 2.49
C PRO A 111 5.53 -20.44 3.18
N LYS A 112 5.60 -20.50 4.52
CA LYS A 112 5.34 -21.70 5.32
C LYS A 112 3.91 -21.76 5.86
N ALA A 113 3.12 -20.72 5.67
CA ALA A 113 1.74 -20.69 6.15
C ALA A 113 0.86 -21.69 5.38
N PRO A 114 -0.18 -22.26 6.03
CA PRO A 114 -1.21 -23.01 5.31
C PRO A 114 -1.79 -22.18 4.17
N LYS A 115 -2.19 -22.83 3.08
CA LYS A 115 -2.64 -22.16 1.84
C LYS A 115 -3.68 -21.04 2.09
N ALA A 116 -4.71 -21.31 2.90
CA ALA A 116 -5.75 -20.33 3.21
C ALA A 116 -5.20 -19.10 3.97
N ASP A 117 -4.25 -19.30 4.88
CA ASP A 117 -3.61 -18.21 5.62
C ASP A 117 -2.64 -17.43 4.74
N TRP A 118 -1.93 -18.11 3.84
CA TRP A 118 -1.06 -17.45 2.86
C TRP A 118 -1.86 -16.57 1.88
N GLU A 119 -2.99 -17.07 1.37
CA GLU A 119 -3.94 -16.29 0.53
C GLU A 119 -4.44 -15.05 1.29
N TRP A 120 -4.81 -15.24 2.57
CA TRP A 120 -5.19 -14.14 3.46
C TRP A 120 -4.06 -13.13 3.65
N GLN A 121 -2.84 -13.57 3.91
CA GLN A 121 -1.69 -12.69 4.10
C GLN A 121 -1.36 -11.89 2.83
N CYS A 122 -1.51 -12.48 1.64
CA CYS A 122 -1.40 -11.76 0.37
C CYS A 122 -2.44 -10.64 0.26
N LEU A 123 -3.69 -10.91 0.62
CA LEU A 123 -4.76 -9.90 0.68
C LEU A 123 -4.42 -8.78 1.68
N VAL A 124 -4.01 -9.12 2.90
CA VAL A 124 -3.65 -8.12 3.93
C VAL A 124 -2.53 -7.22 3.44
N SER A 125 -1.47 -7.79 2.87
CA SER A 125 -0.34 -7.04 2.31
C SER A 125 -0.79 -6.08 1.21
N ALA A 126 -1.68 -6.52 0.30
CA ALA A 126 -2.24 -5.68 -0.74
C ALA A 126 -3.07 -4.51 -0.17
N MET A 127 -3.92 -4.77 0.83
CA MET A 127 -4.74 -3.74 1.48
C MET A 127 -3.88 -2.69 2.21
N LEU A 128 -2.82 -3.13 2.90
CA LEU A 128 -1.89 -2.26 3.62
C LEU A 128 -1.01 -1.43 2.69
N SER A 129 -0.70 -1.92 1.47
CA SER A 129 0.17 -1.24 0.51
C SER A 129 -0.35 0.11 0.00
N SER A 130 -1.68 0.33 0.02
CA SER A 130 -2.26 1.56 -0.53
C SER A 130 -1.75 2.81 0.17
N GLN A 131 -1.18 3.76 -0.59
CA GLN A 131 -0.66 5.02 -0.04
C GLN A 131 0.31 4.79 1.14
N THR A 132 1.16 3.77 1.06
CA THR A 132 2.10 3.39 2.11
C THR A 132 3.41 2.97 1.46
N LYS A 133 4.55 3.33 2.08
CA LYS A 133 5.87 2.90 1.61
C LYS A 133 6.04 1.40 1.83
N ASP A 134 6.76 0.73 0.92
CA ASP A 134 6.95 -0.72 0.99
C ASP A 134 7.55 -1.19 2.33
N GLN A 135 8.54 -0.46 2.87
CA GLN A 135 9.14 -0.78 4.17
C GLN A 135 8.12 -0.71 5.32
N ALA A 136 7.27 0.30 5.35
CA ALA A 136 6.24 0.45 6.38
C ALA A 136 5.18 -0.66 6.27
N ASN A 137 4.87 -1.11 5.05
CA ASN A 137 4.01 -2.27 4.83
C ASN A 137 4.67 -3.56 5.36
N ALA A 138 5.94 -3.79 5.03
CA ALA A 138 6.71 -4.95 5.50
C ALA A 138 6.80 -5.03 7.03
N GLU A 139 7.07 -3.90 7.69
CA GLU A 139 7.10 -3.82 9.16
C GLU A 139 5.74 -4.13 9.80
N ALA A 140 4.64 -3.66 9.19
CA ALA A 140 3.30 -3.97 9.66
C ALA A 140 2.93 -5.43 9.43
N MET A 141 3.28 -6.01 8.27
CA MET A 141 3.10 -7.43 7.99
C MET A 141 3.86 -8.31 8.99
N ALA A 142 5.12 -8.00 9.29
CA ALA A 142 5.89 -8.70 10.32
C ALA A 142 5.23 -8.61 11.71
N THR A 143 4.71 -7.44 12.07
CA THR A 143 3.98 -7.24 13.33
C THR A 143 2.70 -8.09 13.38
N LEU A 144 1.95 -8.16 12.27
CA LEU A 144 0.75 -8.99 12.17
C LEU A 144 1.08 -10.49 12.18
N HIS A 145 2.18 -10.92 11.56
CA HIS A 145 2.64 -12.31 11.59
C HIS A 145 2.89 -12.76 13.03
N ASN A 146 3.60 -11.96 13.81
CA ASN A 146 3.85 -12.23 15.23
C ASN A 146 2.57 -12.26 16.08
N HIS A 147 1.54 -11.50 15.69
CA HIS A 147 0.22 -11.50 16.35
C HIS A 147 -0.68 -12.66 15.90
N GLY A 148 -0.35 -13.33 14.79
CA GLY A 148 -1.16 -14.37 14.14
C GLY A 148 -1.98 -13.79 12.99
N ASN A 149 -1.40 -13.70 11.79
CA ASN A 149 -2.06 -13.11 10.62
C ASN A 149 -2.94 -14.13 9.89
N THR A 150 -4.07 -14.49 10.50
CA THR A 150 -5.12 -15.35 9.92
C THR A 150 -6.46 -14.63 9.94
N ALA A 151 -7.36 -14.92 9.00
CA ALA A 151 -8.68 -14.28 8.94
C ALA A 151 -9.44 -14.44 10.28
N ALA A 152 -9.41 -15.64 10.85
CA ALA A 152 -10.05 -15.93 12.14
C ALA A 152 -9.50 -15.08 13.30
N ASN A 153 -8.18 -14.92 13.38
CA ASN A 153 -7.58 -14.13 14.45
C ASN A 153 -7.79 -12.63 14.26
N ILE A 154 -7.67 -12.13 13.03
CA ILE A 154 -7.90 -10.72 12.71
C ILE A 154 -9.36 -10.33 12.97
N ALA A 155 -10.34 -11.16 12.60
CA ALA A 155 -11.76 -10.91 12.87
C ALA A 155 -12.07 -10.76 14.37
N ARG A 156 -11.43 -11.57 15.22
CA ARG A 156 -11.59 -11.50 16.69
C ARG A 156 -10.85 -10.33 17.32
N THR A 157 -9.74 -9.88 16.73
CA THR A 157 -8.90 -8.81 17.31
C THR A 157 -9.66 -7.47 17.35
N PRO A 158 -9.68 -6.74 18.48
CA PRO A 158 -10.30 -5.41 18.56
C PRO A 158 -9.69 -4.42 17.55
N VAL A 159 -10.51 -3.55 16.96
CA VAL A 159 -10.05 -2.60 15.92
C VAL A 159 -8.94 -1.70 16.44
N ASP A 160 -9.05 -1.19 17.68
CA ASP A 160 -8.02 -0.33 18.27
C ASP A 160 -6.69 -1.05 18.47
N LYS A 161 -6.72 -2.36 18.74
CA LYS A 161 -5.51 -3.19 18.81
C LYS A 161 -4.91 -3.38 17.41
N LEU A 162 -5.72 -3.68 16.40
CA LEU A 162 -5.27 -3.78 15.00
C LEU A 162 -4.64 -2.46 14.52
N ALA A 163 -5.28 -1.33 14.82
CA ALA A 163 -4.79 0.00 14.48
C ALA A 163 -3.41 0.29 15.10
N LYS A 164 -3.19 -0.13 16.34
CA LYS A 164 -1.87 -0.04 17.00
C LYS A 164 -0.83 -0.93 16.33
N LEU A 165 -1.17 -2.18 16.00
CA LEU A 165 -0.27 -3.15 15.34
C LEU A 165 0.20 -2.64 13.97
N ILE A 166 -0.66 -1.94 13.22
CA ILE A 166 -0.33 -1.42 11.88
C ILE A 166 -0.08 0.10 11.88
N SER A 167 0.19 0.71 13.03
CA SER A 167 0.24 2.18 13.21
C SER A 167 1.23 2.92 12.29
N LYS A 168 2.28 2.23 11.84
CA LYS A 168 3.28 2.75 10.89
C LYS A 168 2.74 2.93 9.46
N VAL A 169 1.61 2.29 9.15
CA VAL A 169 0.95 2.36 7.85
C VAL A 169 0.10 3.63 7.76
N GLY A 170 0.13 4.30 6.60
CA GLY A 170 -0.72 5.46 6.34
C GLY A 170 -2.20 5.08 6.39
N PHE A 171 -3.03 5.91 7.01
CA PHE A 171 -4.47 5.66 7.21
C PHE A 171 -4.79 4.38 8.01
N HIS A 172 -3.90 3.97 8.94
CA HIS A 172 -4.03 2.74 9.73
C HIS A 172 -5.38 2.57 10.41
N ASN A 173 -6.00 3.63 10.95
CA ASN A 173 -7.31 3.53 11.61
C ASN A 173 -8.41 3.02 10.67
N THR A 174 -8.41 3.49 9.43
CA THR A 174 -9.38 3.06 8.41
C THR A 174 -9.03 1.65 7.91
N LYS A 175 -7.74 1.38 7.68
CA LYS A 175 -7.28 0.04 7.26
C LYS A 175 -7.57 -1.03 8.31
N ALA A 176 -7.45 -0.72 9.60
CA ALA A 176 -7.77 -1.66 10.68
C ALA A 176 -9.25 -2.09 10.66
N ARG A 177 -10.17 -1.15 10.37
CA ARG A 177 -11.59 -1.47 10.17
C ARG A 177 -11.78 -2.35 8.94
N TYR A 178 -11.22 -1.96 7.79
CA TYR A 178 -11.33 -2.74 6.56
C TYR A 178 -10.77 -4.16 6.70
N LEU A 179 -9.62 -4.33 7.34
CA LEU A 179 -9.05 -5.67 7.59
C LEU A 179 -9.98 -6.52 8.44
N LYS A 180 -10.55 -5.96 9.51
CA LYS A 180 -11.49 -6.69 10.37
C LYS A 180 -12.78 -7.05 9.61
N ASP A 181 -13.32 -6.13 8.84
CA ASP A 181 -14.56 -6.32 8.10
C ASP A 181 -14.38 -7.31 6.94
N ALA A 182 -13.26 -7.24 6.22
CA ALA A 182 -12.88 -8.21 5.21
C ALA A 182 -12.68 -9.60 5.82
N ALA A 183 -12.01 -9.70 6.97
CA ALA A 183 -11.82 -10.98 7.67
C ALA A 183 -13.16 -11.63 8.04
N LYS A 184 -14.11 -10.84 8.59
CA LYS A 184 -15.46 -11.32 8.90
C LYS A 184 -16.19 -11.79 7.65
N LEU A 185 -16.16 -11.00 6.58
CA LEU A 185 -16.84 -11.36 5.33
C LEU A 185 -16.27 -12.64 4.71
N CYS A 186 -14.94 -12.84 4.77
CA CYS A 186 -14.32 -14.10 4.35
C CYS A 186 -14.83 -15.29 5.18
N LEU A 187 -14.94 -15.15 6.49
CA LEU A 187 -15.43 -16.22 7.38
C LEU A 187 -16.91 -16.54 7.13
N GLU A 188 -17.74 -15.52 6.99
CA GLU A 188 -19.20 -15.65 6.90
C GLU A 188 -19.68 -16.06 5.50
N LYS A 189 -19.16 -15.42 4.44
CA LYS A 189 -19.64 -15.60 3.05
C LYS A 189 -18.75 -16.52 2.21
N HIS A 190 -17.47 -16.63 2.55
CA HIS A 190 -16.48 -17.36 1.76
C HIS A 190 -15.84 -18.53 2.51
N HIS A 191 -16.51 -19.02 3.57
CA HIS A 191 -16.09 -20.19 4.34
C HIS A 191 -14.64 -20.12 4.86
N GLY A 192 -14.21 -18.92 5.26
CA GLY A 192 -12.86 -18.65 5.76
C GLY A 192 -11.78 -18.54 4.69
N ARG A 193 -12.16 -18.49 3.40
CA ARG A 193 -11.23 -18.34 2.27
C ARG A 193 -11.28 -16.93 1.69
N VAL A 194 -10.17 -16.50 1.09
CA VAL A 194 -10.16 -15.31 0.24
C VAL A 194 -10.83 -15.68 -1.09
N PRO A 195 -11.75 -14.86 -1.64
CA PRO A 195 -12.35 -15.12 -2.94
C PRO A 195 -11.30 -15.15 -4.05
N ASP A 196 -11.40 -16.12 -4.95
CA ASP A 196 -10.46 -16.33 -6.06
C ASP A 196 -11.00 -15.80 -7.41
N THR A 197 -11.90 -14.82 -7.33
CA THR A 197 -12.54 -14.10 -8.45
C THR A 197 -12.42 -12.59 -8.24
N LEU A 198 -12.40 -11.82 -9.33
CA LEU A 198 -12.32 -10.35 -9.25
C LEU A 198 -13.57 -9.78 -8.57
N GLU A 199 -14.74 -10.31 -8.91
CA GLU A 199 -16.03 -9.90 -8.37
C GLU A 199 -16.04 -10.09 -6.84
N GLY A 200 -15.66 -11.28 -6.37
CA GLY A 200 -15.60 -11.57 -4.93
C GLY A 200 -14.56 -10.72 -4.20
N LEU A 201 -13.39 -10.47 -4.80
CA LEU A 201 -12.38 -9.59 -4.19
C LEU A 201 -12.86 -8.15 -4.09
N LEU A 202 -13.56 -7.63 -5.10
CA LEU A 202 -14.10 -6.27 -5.09
C LEU A 202 -15.27 -6.07 -4.12
N GLU A 203 -15.90 -7.15 -3.66
CA GLU A 203 -16.90 -7.10 -2.58
C GLU A 203 -16.27 -6.86 -1.20
N LEU A 204 -14.98 -7.19 -1.03
CA LEU A 204 -14.30 -7.05 0.25
C LEU A 204 -14.08 -5.56 0.60
N PRO A 205 -14.45 -5.12 1.82
CA PRO A 205 -14.23 -3.75 2.26
C PRO A 205 -12.77 -3.33 2.17
N GLY A 206 -12.51 -2.19 1.52
CA GLY A 206 -11.15 -1.66 1.35
C GLY A 206 -10.35 -2.26 0.20
N VAL A 207 -10.89 -3.22 -0.55
CA VAL A 207 -10.26 -3.78 -1.75
C VAL A 207 -10.74 -3.03 -2.99
N GLY A 208 -9.80 -2.42 -3.71
CA GLY A 208 -10.06 -1.78 -5.00
C GLY A 208 -9.56 -2.59 -6.20
N PRO A 209 -9.88 -2.18 -7.44
CA PRO A 209 -9.49 -2.88 -8.68
C PRO A 209 -8.03 -3.33 -8.76
N LYS A 210 -7.08 -2.42 -8.49
CA LYS A 210 -5.66 -2.76 -8.50
C LYS A 210 -5.31 -3.86 -7.49
N MET A 211 -5.90 -3.79 -6.28
CA MET A 211 -5.66 -4.79 -5.25
C MET A 211 -6.28 -6.13 -5.64
N ALA A 212 -7.47 -6.14 -6.24
CA ALA A 212 -8.10 -7.36 -6.73
C ALA A 212 -7.21 -8.05 -7.78
N HIS A 213 -6.75 -7.34 -8.81
CA HIS A 213 -5.81 -7.91 -9.79
C HIS A 213 -4.49 -8.38 -9.16
N LEU A 214 -3.96 -7.60 -8.20
CA LEU A 214 -2.75 -7.97 -7.48
C LEU A 214 -2.92 -9.28 -6.70
N VAL A 215 -4.03 -9.43 -5.98
CA VAL A 215 -4.34 -10.65 -5.21
C VAL A 215 -4.61 -11.83 -6.13
N MET A 216 -5.31 -11.62 -7.26
CA MET A 216 -5.50 -12.66 -8.28
C MET A 216 -4.17 -13.24 -8.76
N HIS A 217 -3.17 -12.39 -9.00
CA HIS A 217 -1.85 -12.85 -9.39
C HIS A 217 -1.07 -13.45 -8.20
N ALA A 218 -0.90 -12.70 -7.12
CA ALA A 218 -0.02 -13.08 -6.01
C ALA A 218 -0.53 -14.27 -5.21
N ALA A 219 -1.85 -14.38 -4.98
CA ALA A 219 -2.45 -15.43 -4.16
C ALA A 219 -2.99 -16.62 -4.96
N PHE A 220 -3.24 -16.46 -6.27
CA PHE A 220 -3.91 -17.51 -7.04
C PHE A 220 -3.21 -17.85 -8.36
N ASP A 221 -2.11 -17.17 -8.69
CA ASP A 221 -1.39 -17.31 -9.96
C ASP A 221 -2.30 -17.10 -11.19
N LYS A 222 -3.33 -16.26 -11.04
CA LYS A 222 -4.30 -15.94 -12.09
C LYS A 222 -4.04 -14.55 -12.64
N GLN A 223 -3.56 -14.45 -13.88
CA GLN A 223 -3.40 -13.16 -14.58
C GLN A 223 -4.75 -12.64 -15.09
N ALA A 224 -5.57 -12.12 -14.18
CA ALA A 224 -6.91 -11.60 -14.50
C ALA A 224 -6.90 -10.21 -15.18
N GLY A 225 -5.78 -9.50 -15.15
CA GLY A 225 -5.60 -8.17 -15.75
C GLY A 225 -4.26 -7.54 -15.37
N LEU A 226 -3.96 -6.37 -15.92
CA LEU A 226 -2.77 -5.61 -15.55
C LEU A 226 -2.96 -4.90 -14.19
N CYS A 227 -1.96 -5.03 -13.32
CA CYS A 227 -1.90 -4.23 -12.11
C CYS A 227 -1.38 -2.82 -12.44
N VAL A 228 -2.27 -1.84 -12.58
CA VAL A 228 -1.89 -0.44 -12.81
C VAL A 228 -2.07 0.37 -11.54
N ASP A 229 -0.97 0.89 -11.01
CA ASP A 229 -0.96 1.82 -9.88
C ASP A 229 -0.64 3.26 -10.35
N THR A 230 -0.41 4.16 -9.39
CA THR A 230 -0.07 5.55 -9.69
C THR A 230 1.27 5.70 -10.42
N HIS A 231 2.26 4.83 -10.16
CA HIS A 231 3.53 4.86 -10.88
C HIS A 231 3.36 4.44 -12.33
N VAL A 232 2.72 3.30 -12.57
CA VAL A 232 2.46 2.79 -13.94
C VAL A 232 1.63 3.81 -14.71
N HIS A 233 0.53 4.31 -14.12
CA HIS A 233 -0.31 5.33 -14.73
C HIS A 233 0.47 6.59 -15.11
N ARG A 234 1.20 7.17 -14.16
CA ARG A 234 1.98 8.40 -14.37
C ARG A 234 3.05 8.21 -15.43
N ILE A 235 3.83 7.14 -15.33
CA ILE A 235 4.97 6.89 -16.23
C ILE A 235 4.49 6.56 -17.64
N ALA A 236 3.47 5.71 -17.79
CA ALA A 236 2.93 5.36 -19.11
C ALA A 236 2.35 6.58 -19.84
N ASN A 237 1.68 7.49 -19.13
CA ASN A 237 1.21 8.76 -19.72
C ASN A 237 2.37 9.71 -20.01
N ALA A 238 3.36 9.84 -19.11
CA ALA A 238 4.52 10.71 -19.31
C ALA A 238 5.38 10.28 -20.52
N LEU A 239 5.51 8.97 -20.75
CA LEU A 239 6.19 8.40 -21.92
C LEU A 239 5.32 8.37 -23.17
N ARG A 240 4.07 8.85 -23.10
CA ARG A 240 3.10 8.86 -24.20
C ARG A 240 2.78 7.47 -24.76
N TRP A 241 2.88 6.42 -23.94
CA TRP A 241 2.43 5.08 -24.31
C TRP A 241 0.90 5.03 -24.36
N VAL A 242 0.25 5.78 -23.48
CA VAL A 242 -1.20 5.97 -23.41
C VAL A 242 -1.52 7.45 -23.15
N LYS A 243 -2.78 7.84 -23.35
CA LYS A 243 -3.35 9.13 -22.93
C LYS A 243 -4.68 8.85 -22.24
N THR A 244 -4.67 8.79 -20.91
CA THR A 244 -5.81 8.31 -20.13
C THR A 244 -5.95 9.11 -18.82
N PRO A 245 -7.17 9.32 -18.31
CA PRO A 245 -7.40 10.15 -17.14
C PRO A 245 -7.25 9.42 -15.79
N SER A 246 -7.18 8.08 -15.81
CA SER A 246 -7.16 7.27 -14.59
C SER A 246 -6.32 6.01 -14.75
N ALA A 247 -5.90 5.42 -13.63
CA ALA A 247 -5.18 4.14 -13.61
C ALA A 247 -5.99 3.00 -14.26
N GLU A 248 -7.31 3.00 -14.05
CA GLU A 248 -8.18 2.00 -14.66
C GLU A 248 -8.28 2.17 -16.17
N ALA A 249 -8.44 3.41 -16.65
CA ALA A 249 -8.40 3.67 -18.09
C ALA A 249 -7.03 3.33 -18.70
N THR A 250 -5.92 3.57 -17.96
CA THR A 250 -4.59 3.12 -18.36
C THR A 250 -4.52 1.60 -18.45
N ARG A 251 -5.09 0.85 -17.51
CA ARG A 251 -5.15 -0.62 -17.54
C ARG A 251 -5.77 -1.09 -18.85
N VAL A 252 -7.01 -0.67 -19.13
CA VAL A 252 -7.73 -1.03 -20.35
C VAL A 252 -6.94 -0.64 -21.60
N ALA A 253 -6.35 0.55 -21.63
CA ALA A 253 -5.55 1.02 -22.77
C ALA A 253 -4.27 0.22 -22.97
N LEU A 254 -3.56 -0.17 -21.91
CA LEU A 254 -2.36 -0.99 -22.00
C LEU A 254 -2.70 -2.43 -22.41
N GLU A 255 -3.77 -3.01 -21.86
CA GLU A 255 -4.18 -4.38 -22.20
C GLU A 255 -4.54 -4.57 -23.67
N ALA A 256 -4.95 -3.50 -24.36
CA ALA A 256 -5.30 -3.54 -25.78
C ALA A 256 -4.12 -3.79 -26.73
N TRP A 257 -2.88 -3.53 -26.31
CA TRP A 257 -1.70 -3.66 -27.19
C TRP A 257 -0.45 -4.20 -26.51
N LEU A 258 -0.34 -4.17 -25.18
CA LEU A 258 0.85 -4.63 -24.47
C LEU A 258 1.00 -6.16 -24.61
N PRO A 259 2.16 -6.66 -25.08
CA PRO A 259 2.38 -8.10 -25.19
C PRO A 259 2.16 -8.84 -23.86
N LYS A 260 1.39 -9.93 -23.87
CA LYS A 260 1.04 -10.71 -22.67
C LYS A 260 2.25 -11.15 -21.84
N ARG A 261 3.38 -11.46 -22.49
CA ARG A 261 4.65 -11.80 -21.83
C ARG A 261 5.20 -10.69 -20.93
N GLU A 262 4.83 -9.45 -21.14
CA GLU A 262 5.31 -8.30 -20.36
C GLU A 262 4.38 -7.97 -19.18
N TRP A 263 3.20 -8.58 -19.09
CA TRP A 263 2.20 -8.28 -18.07
C TRP A 263 2.69 -8.53 -16.63
N PRO A 264 3.40 -9.63 -16.33
CA PRO A 264 3.93 -9.86 -14.98
C PRO A 264 5.03 -8.86 -14.60
N HIS A 265 5.69 -8.26 -15.58
CA HIS A 265 6.88 -7.43 -15.36
C HIS A 265 6.58 -5.93 -15.30
N ILE A 266 5.58 -5.47 -16.04
CA ILE A 266 5.38 -4.05 -16.27
C ILE A 266 5.14 -3.26 -14.97
N ASN A 267 4.37 -3.82 -14.03
CA ASN A 267 4.11 -3.13 -12.77
C ASN A 267 5.41 -2.95 -11.97
N ILE A 268 6.07 -4.06 -11.60
CA ILE A 268 7.21 -4.02 -10.70
C ILE A 268 8.41 -3.26 -11.29
N VAL A 269 8.60 -3.30 -12.62
CA VAL A 269 9.65 -2.56 -13.31
C VAL A 269 9.38 -1.05 -13.25
N LEU A 270 8.16 -0.61 -13.57
CA LEU A 270 7.80 0.80 -13.58
C LEU A 270 7.64 1.40 -12.18
N VAL A 271 7.14 0.63 -11.22
CA VAL A 271 7.11 1.04 -9.80
C VAL A 271 8.54 1.28 -9.32
N GLY A 272 9.44 0.32 -9.55
CA GLY A 272 10.84 0.48 -9.15
C GLY A 272 11.55 1.63 -9.86
N LEU A 273 11.26 1.86 -11.15
CA LEU A 273 11.76 3.03 -11.88
C LEU A 273 11.26 4.34 -11.24
N GLY A 274 9.97 4.40 -10.91
CA GLY A 274 9.37 5.55 -10.25
C GLY A 274 9.93 5.81 -8.86
N GLN A 275 10.18 4.77 -8.07
CA GLN A 275 10.81 4.87 -6.75
C GLN A 275 12.23 5.40 -6.86
N GLN A 276 13.06 4.82 -7.74
CA GLN A 276 14.44 5.27 -7.93
C GLN A 276 14.51 6.69 -8.50
N GLN A 277 13.59 7.07 -9.39
CA GLN A 277 13.49 8.43 -9.91
C GLN A 277 13.26 9.46 -8.81
N GLN A 278 12.49 9.12 -7.77
CA GLN A 278 12.15 10.03 -6.67
C GLN A 278 13.15 9.97 -5.51
N GLN A 279 13.65 8.77 -5.19
CA GLN A 279 14.43 8.52 -3.97
C GLN A 279 15.93 8.40 -4.23
N SER A 280 16.33 7.97 -5.43
CA SER A 280 17.73 7.68 -5.76
C SER A 280 18.08 8.02 -7.21
N PRO A 281 17.83 9.26 -7.68
CA PRO A 281 18.00 9.64 -9.08
C PRO A 281 19.44 9.46 -9.59
N ALA A 282 20.43 9.61 -8.70
CA ALA A 282 21.85 9.42 -9.03
C ALA A 282 22.15 8.00 -9.56
N ILE A 283 21.46 6.97 -9.04
CA ILE A 283 21.62 5.58 -9.50
C ILE A 283 21.17 5.46 -10.96
N LEU A 284 20.01 6.03 -11.30
CA LEU A 284 19.48 5.99 -12.66
C LEU A 284 20.35 6.78 -13.64
N ILE A 285 20.90 7.91 -13.21
CA ILE A 285 21.83 8.71 -14.02
C ILE A 285 23.11 7.91 -14.28
N SER A 286 23.76 7.41 -13.24
CA SER A 286 25.00 6.63 -13.39
C SER A 286 24.80 5.42 -14.31
N ARG A 287 23.65 4.72 -14.19
CA ARG A 287 23.30 3.62 -15.11
C ARG A 287 23.10 4.09 -16.54
N SER A 288 22.38 5.19 -16.74
CA SER A 288 22.15 5.75 -18.07
C SER A 288 23.46 6.06 -18.79
N LEU A 289 24.45 6.59 -18.07
CA LEU A 289 25.77 6.93 -18.62
C LEU A 289 26.59 5.70 -19.02
N ARG A 290 26.29 4.50 -18.49
CA ARG A 290 26.94 3.23 -18.86
C ARG A 290 26.28 2.56 -20.07
N LEU A 291 25.12 3.04 -20.54
CA LEU A 291 24.45 2.48 -21.70
C LEU A 291 25.06 2.99 -23.00
N ARG A 292 25.05 2.15 -24.04
CA ARG A 292 25.48 2.54 -25.39
C ARG A 292 24.70 3.76 -25.91
N ASN A 293 23.40 3.84 -25.61
CA ASN A 293 22.50 4.93 -25.97
C ASN A 293 22.24 5.90 -24.79
N ARG A 294 23.30 6.36 -24.13
CA ARG A 294 23.27 7.24 -22.95
C ARG A 294 22.32 8.46 -23.05
N ALA A 295 22.36 9.18 -24.17
CA ALA A 295 21.51 10.37 -24.37
C ALA A 295 20.01 10.00 -24.41
N ALA A 296 19.65 8.90 -25.07
CA ALA A 296 18.27 8.42 -25.11
C ALA A 296 17.77 7.99 -23.73
N ALA A 297 18.63 7.33 -22.94
CA ALA A 297 18.30 6.94 -21.56
C ALA A 297 18.08 8.15 -20.65
N LEU A 298 18.95 9.16 -20.72
CA LEU A 298 18.76 10.40 -19.98
C LEU A 298 17.49 11.16 -20.45
N GLN A 299 17.23 11.22 -21.75
CA GLN A 299 16.02 11.84 -22.29
C GLN A 299 14.74 11.12 -21.82
N LEU A 300 14.78 9.79 -21.70
CA LEU A 300 13.70 9.00 -21.10
C LEU A 300 13.46 9.40 -19.65
N LEU A 301 14.53 9.50 -18.85
CA LEU A 301 14.44 9.95 -17.45
C LEU A 301 13.86 11.37 -17.34
N ALA A 302 14.25 12.28 -18.23
CA ALA A 302 13.70 13.63 -18.29
C ALA A 302 12.19 13.62 -18.60
N ARG A 303 11.74 12.81 -19.56
CA ARG A 303 10.31 12.67 -19.91
C ARG A 303 9.46 12.15 -18.75
N ILE A 304 10.00 11.33 -17.85
CA ILE A 304 9.28 10.86 -16.64
C ILE A 304 9.41 11.81 -15.44
N GLY A 305 10.00 13.00 -15.65
CA GLY A 305 10.06 14.10 -14.68
C GLY A 305 11.35 14.19 -13.87
N LEU A 306 12.41 13.46 -14.24
CA LEU A 306 13.71 13.61 -13.58
C LEU A 306 14.40 14.90 -14.07
N LYS A 307 14.71 15.79 -13.13
CA LYS A 307 15.42 17.04 -13.45
C LYS A 307 16.91 16.78 -13.67
N LEU A 308 17.34 16.84 -14.93
CA LEU A 308 18.74 16.78 -15.33
C LEU A 308 19.31 18.20 -15.29
N SER A 309 19.86 18.61 -14.15
CA SER A 309 20.43 19.95 -13.96
C SER A 309 21.94 19.86 -13.84
N ALA A 310 22.64 20.76 -14.54
CA ALA A 310 24.09 20.89 -14.41
C ALA A 310 24.48 21.22 -12.96
N GLY A 311 25.60 20.69 -12.49
CA GLY A 311 26.12 20.89 -11.13
C GLY A 311 25.43 20.05 -10.05
N ARG A 312 24.35 19.33 -10.38
CA ARG A 312 23.65 18.44 -9.43
C ARG A 312 24.26 17.03 -9.41
N TYR A 313 24.86 16.61 -10.51
CA TYR A 313 25.36 15.24 -10.68
C TYR A 313 26.74 15.29 -11.37
N PRO A 314 27.84 15.15 -10.62
CA PRO A 314 29.20 15.26 -11.17
C PRO A 314 29.45 14.39 -12.40
N ASP A 315 29.02 13.12 -12.35
CA ASP A 315 29.16 12.18 -13.47
C ASP A 315 28.44 12.66 -14.74
N LEU A 316 27.30 13.34 -14.59
CA LEU A 316 26.51 13.86 -15.71
C LEU A 316 27.20 15.08 -16.33
N ASP A 317 27.76 15.95 -15.50
CA ASP A 317 28.51 17.14 -15.96
C ASP A 317 29.78 16.71 -16.73
N ASP A 318 30.50 15.71 -16.22
CA ASP A 318 31.67 15.17 -16.90
C ASP A 318 31.33 14.42 -18.18
N ALA A 319 30.17 13.78 -18.25
CA ALA A 319 29.67 13.20 -19.48
C ALA A 319 29.29 14.28 -20.51
N ALA A 320 28.68 15.39 -20.08
CA ALA A 320 28.29 16.50 -20.95
C ALA A 320 29.50 17.21 -21.59
N LYS A 321 30.65 17.26 -20.93
CA LYS A 321 31.90 17.77 -21.52
C LYS A 321 32.41 16.92 -22.70
N ARG A 322 32.05 15.64 -22.74
CA ARG A 322 32.56 14.64 -23.69
C ARG A 322 31.54 14.18 -24.74
N ASP A 323 30.26 14.52 -24.56
CA ASP A 323 29.16 14.10 -25.42
C ASP A 323 28.23 15.28 -25.72
N ALA A 324 28.27 15.77 -26.96
CA ALA A 324 27.48 16.91 -27.41
C ALA A 324 25.96 16.67 -27.30
N ASN A 325 25.49 15.42 -27.39
CA ASN A 325 24.06 15.11 -27.23
C ASN A 325 23.62 15.25 -25.78
N ILE A 326 24.48 14.84 -24.82
CA ILE A 326 24.22 15.06 -23.40
C ILE A 326 24.31 16.55 -23.09
N GLN A 327 25.30 17.26 -23.64
CA GLN A 327 25.41 18.71 -23.46
C GLN A 327 24.16 19.45 -23.94
N LYS A 328 23.60 19.05 -25.09
CA LYS A 328 22.35 19.61 -25.63
C LYS A 328 21.15 19.31 -24.74
N LEU A 329 21.12 18.17 -24.06
CA LEU A 329 20.03 17.79 -23.16
C LEU A 329 20.00 18.62 -21.86
N LEU A 330 21.15 19.17 -21.44
CA LEU A 330 21.26 19.99 -20.22
C LEU A 330 21.01 21.49 -20.44
N LYS A 331 20.90 21.93 -21.70
CA LYS A 331 20.55 23.31 -22.08
C LYS A 331 19.04 23.46 -22.20
#